data_AF-A0A531LHC7-F1
#
_entry.id   AF-A0A531LHC7-F1
#
_cell.length_a   1.000
_cell.length_b   1.000
_cell.length_c   1.000
_cell.angle_alpha   90.00
_cell.angle_beta   90.00
_cell.angle_gamma   90.00
#
_symmetry.space_group_name_H-M   'P 1'
#
loop_
_entity.id
_entity.type
_entity.pdbx_description
1 polymer ?
#
loop_
_entity_poly.entity_id
_entity_poly.type
_entity_poly.pdbx_seq_one_letter_code
_entity_poly.pdbx_strand_id
1 'polypeptide(L)'
;MKFGTEIVALGLFAFLALVAAGFGVDEPFRQHMWVLFFVLLGFVVVLLRNTSFEATAPIDPAAYMDGPVRYGAIATMFWGVVGMLVGVIIALQLAYPDLNIEPWFNFGRMRPLHTSGVVFAFGGNALLCTSLYVVQRTCRARLFGGDLAWFVFWGYQLFIVMAATGYLLGITESREYAEPEWYVDIWLTIVWVAYLVLFLGTILKRKEPHIYVANWFYLSFIVTIAMLHLINNLSMPASLLGSKSYSAFSGVQDALTQWWYGHNAVGFFLTAGFLGMMYYFVPKQANRPVYSYRLSIIHFWAIIFLYIWAGPHHLHYTALPDWAQTLGMVFSIMLWMPSWGGMINGLMTLSGAWD
;
A
#
# COMPACT_ATOMS: atom_id res chain seq x y z
N MET A 1 -13.85 0.97 -29.82
CA MET A 1 -13.19 2.20 -29.32
C MET A 1 -12.32 1.82 -28.14
N LYS A 2 -11.00 1.98 -28.25
CA LYS A 2 -10.07 1.76 -27.14
C LYS A 2 -10.35 2.77 -26.03
N PHE A 3 -10.47 2.31 -24.78
CA PHE A 3 -10.79 3.11 -23.58
C PHE A 3 -12.21 3.70 -23.51
N GLY A 4 -13.15 3.28 -24.39
CA GLY A 4 -14.49 3.90 -24.43
C GLY A 4 -15.24 3.80 -23.09
N THR A 5 -15.20 2.63 -22.46
CA THR A 5 -15.80 2.38 -21.13
C THR A 5 -15.16 3.21 -20.02
N GLU A 6 -13.84 3.31 -20.05
CA GLU A 6 -13.02 4.02 -19.06
C GLU A 6 -13.23 5.53 -19.15
N ILE A 7 -13.32 6.07 -20.37
CA ILE A 7 -13.61 7.49 -20.61
C ILE A 7 -14.98 7.86 -20.06
N VAL A 8 -16.01 7.05 -20.32
CA VAL A 8 -17.37 7.29 -19.81
C VAL A 8 -17.39 7.20 -18.28
N ALA A 9 -16.77 6.16 -17.70
CA ALA A 9 -16.72 5.99 -16.27
C ALA A 9 -15.98 7.14 -15.57
N LEU A 10 -14.79 7.50 -16.04
CA LEU A 10 -14.02 8.61 -15.48
C LEU A 10 -14.70 9.96 -15.68
N GLY A 11 -15.39 10.17 -16.81
CA GLY A 11 -16.21 11.35 -17.04
C GLY A 11 -17.37 11.47 -16.05
N LEU A 12 -18.05 10.36 -15.76
CA LEU A 12 -19.09 10.32 -14.73
C LEU A 12 -18.52 10.60 -13.34
N PHE A 13 -17.40 9.96 -12.97
CA PHE A 13 -16.75 10.23 -11.69
C PHE A 13 -16.25 11.67 -11.57
N ALA A 14 -15.73 12.27 -12.64
CA ALA A 14 -15.35 13.68 -12.66
C ALA A 14 -16.58 14.56 -12.42
N PHE A 15 -17.70 14.29 -13.11
CA PHE A 15 -18.94 15.03 -12.87
C PHE A 15 -19.42 14.90 -11.41
N LEU A 16 -19.38 13.71 -10.83
CA LEU A 16 -19.75 13.50 -9.41
C LEU A 16 -18.81 14.27 -8.46
N ALA A 17 -17.50 14.28 -8.73
CA ALA A 17 -16.54 15.07 -7.97
C ALA A 17 -16.82 16.58 -8.09
N LEU A 18 -17.20 17.07 -9.27
CA LEU A 18 -17.61 18.46 -9.48
C LEU A 18 -18.86 18.82 -8.67
N VAL A 19 -19.88 17.95 -8.67
CA VAL A 19 -21.09 18.11 -7.85
C VAL A 19 -20.71 18.13 -6.36
N ALA A 20 -19.88 17.19 -5.90
CA ALA A 20 -19.43 17.14 -4.51
C ALA A 20 -18.61 18.38 -4.12
N ALA A 21 -17.82 18.95 -5.03
CA ALA A 21 -17.09 20.19 -4.82
C ALA A 21 -18.02 21.42 -4.68
N GLY A 22 -19.17 21.41 -5.38
CA GLY A 22 -20.17 22.47 -5.29
C GLY A 22 -21.07 22.39 -4.05
N PHE A 23 -21.41 21.17 -3.61
CA PHE A 23 -22.36 20.91 -2.51
C PHE A 23 -21.69 20.46 -1.19
N GLY A 24 -20.36 20.41 -1.12
CA GLY A 24 -19.64 20.01 0.08
C GLY A 24 -19.94 20.88 1.30
N VAL A 25 -20.06 20.25 2.48
CA VAL A 25 -20.49 20.94 3.71
C VAL A 25 -19.35 21.70 4.41
N ASP A 26 -18.10 21.34 4.13
CA ASP A 26 -16.91 21.99 4.64
C ASP A 26 -15.92 22.38 3.52
N GLU A 27 -15.08 23.39 3.77
CA GLU A 27 -14.12 23.91 2.79
C GLU A 27 -13.04 22.87 2.42
N PRO A 28 -12.38 22.17 3.36
CA PRO A 28 -11.40 21.14 3.02
C PRO A 28 -11.97 20.07 2.07
N PHE A 29 -13.17 19.56 2.33
CA PHE A 29 -13.83 18.58 1.45
C PHE A 29 -14.04 19.14 0.05
N ARG A 30 -14.58 20.37 -0.08
CA ARG A 30 -14.80 21.01 -1.38
C ARG A 30 -13.50 21.17 -2.16
N GLN A 31 -12.43 21.62 -1.51
CA GLN A 31 -11.10 21.74 -2.10
C GLN A 31 -10.56 20.37 -2.56
N HIS A 32 -10.76 19.33 -1.75
CA HIS A 32 -10.30 18.00 -2.09
C HIS A 32 -11.09 17.38 -3.25
N MET A 33 -12.40 17.66 -3.36
CA MET A 33 -13.22 17.25 -4.49
C MET A 33 -12.84 17.99 -5.79
N TRP A 34 -12.39 19.24 -5.70
CA TRP A 34 -11.79 19.94 -6.85
C TRP A 34 -10.50 19.26 -7.32
N VAL A 35 -9.63 18.83 -6.41
CA VAL A 35 -8.43 18.04 -6.75
C VAL A 35 -8.84 16.78 -7.50
N LEU A 36 -9.80 16.02 -6.96
CA LEU A 36 -10.30 14.80 -7.59
C LEU A 36 -10.87 15.09 -9.00
N PHE A 37 -11.68 16.14 -9.15
CA PHE A 37 -12.24 16.55 -10.43
C PHE A 37 -11.16 16.81 -11.48
N PHE A 38 -10.16 17.64 -11.16
CA PHE A 38 -9.12 17.99 -12.13
C PHE A 38 -8.22 16.80 -12.48
N VAL A 39 -7.92 15.93 -11.52
CA VAL A 39 -7.17 14.69 -11.78
C VAL A 39 -7.95 13.78 -12.74
N LEU A 40 -9.23 13.52 -12.46
CA LEU A 40 -10.08 12.67 -13.30
C LEU A 40 -10.29 13.27 -14.70
N LEU A 41 -10.52 14.58 -14.78
CA LEU A 41 -10.63 15.29 -16.06
C LEU A 41 -9.34 15.19 -16.86
N GLY A 42 -8.19 15.33 -16.22
CA GLY A 42 -6.87 15.11 -16.84
C GLY A 42 -6.75 13.72 -17.44
N PHE A 43 -7.15 12.67 -16.71
CA PHE A 43 -7.19 11.30 -17.23
C PHE A 43 -8.16 11.15 -18.41
N VAL A 44 -9.36 11.73 -18.35
CA VAL A 44 -10.31 11.72 -19.48
C VAL A 44 -9.68 12.33 -20.72
N VAL A 45 -9.02 13.49 -20.60
CA VAL A 45 -8.32 14.13 -21.73
C VAL A 45 -7.19 13.26 -22.28
N VAL A 46 -6.39 12.64 -21.41
CA VAL A 46 -5.31 11.73 -21.81
C VAL A 46 -5.86 10.51 -22.53
N LEU A 47 -6.94 9.90 -22.04
CA LEU A 47 -7.54 8.74 -22.68
C LEU A 47 -8.18 9.10 -24.01
N LEU A 48 -8.91 10.22 -24.11
CA LEU A 48 -9.48 10.72 -25.37
C LEU A 48 -8.40 10.92 -26.44
N ARG A 49 -7.24 11.47 -26.06
CA ARG A 49 -6.10 11.66 -26.97
C ARG A 49 -5.45 10.35 -27.42
N ASN A 50 -5.53 9.31 -26.60
CA ASN A 50 -4.91 8.01 -26.85
C ASN A 50 -5.91 6.93 -27.33
N THR A 51 -7.18 7.30 -27.50
CA THR A 51 -8.20 6.41 -28.05
C THR A 51 -7.93 6.14 -29.52
N SER A 52 -8.05 4.87 -29.90
CA SER A 52 -8.08 4.43 -31.30
C SER A 52 -9.39 3.69 -31.59
N PHE A 53 -9.84 3.78 -32.84
CA PHE A 53 -10.96 2.99 -33.37
C PHE A 53 -10.48 1.73 -34.11
N GLU A 54 -9.17 1.58 -34.28
CA GLU A 54 -8.55 0.40 -34.86
C GLU A 54 -8.73 -0.83 -33.97
N ALA A 55 -8.76 -2.01 -34.60
CA ALA A 55 -8.80 -3.28 -33.88
C ALA A 55 -7.53 -3.45 -33.03
N THR A 56 -7.70 -3.79 -31.75
CA THR A 56 -6.58 -4.07 -30.86
C THR A 56 -5.83 -5.30 -31.34
N ALA A 57 -4.50 -5.21 -31.41
CA ALA A 57 -3.66 -6.35 -31.74
C ALA A 57 -3.92 -7.51 -30.76
N PRO A 58 -3.92 -8.76 -31.25
CA PRO A 58 -4.13 -9.92 -30.38
C PRO A 58 -3.04 -9.99 -29.32
N ILE A 59 -3.45 -10.22 -28.06
CA ILE A 59 -2.54 -10.35 -26.92
C ILE A 59 -1.96 -11.75 -26.95
N ASP A 60 -0.62 -11.85 -26.98
CA ASP A 60 0.07 -13.13 -26.78
C ASP A 60 -0.11 -13.61 -25.33
N PRO A 61 -0.81 -14.72 -25.08
CA PRO A 61 -1.01 -15.25 -23.73
C PRO A 61 0.27 -15.80 -23.09
N ALA A 62 1.30 -16.10 -23.89
CA ALA A 62 2.59 -16.57 -23.41
C ALA A 62 3.49 -15.43 -22.93
N ALA A 63 3.29 -14.21 -23.44
CA ALA A 63 4.05 -13.04 -23.05
C ALA A 63 3.58 -12.46 -21.70
N TYR A 64 4.53 -12.02 -20.88
CA TYR A 64 4.23 -11.31 -19.64
C TYR A 64 3.72 -9.88 -19.89
N MET A 65 2.96 -9.36 -18.93
CA MET A 65 2.47 -7.98 -18.92
C MET A 65 3.42 -7.10 -18.10
N ASP A 66 4.54 -6.70 -18.72
CA ASP A 66 5.56 -5.89 -18.04
C ASP A 66 5.25 -4.38 -18.03
N GLY A 67 4.19 -3.92 -18.72
CA GLY A 67 3.80 -2.50 -18.80
C GLY A 67 3.57 -1.86 -17.42
N PRO A 68 2.62 -2.36 -16.60
CA PRO A 68 2.38 -1.85 -15.24
C PRO A 68 3.62 -1.93 -14.35
N VAL A 69 4.46 -2.96 -14.52
CA VAL A 69 5.71 -3.11 -13.76
C VAL A 69 6.68 -1.97 -14.08
N ARG A 70 6.88 -1.63 -15.37
CA ARG A 70 7.78 -0.54 -15.76
C ARG A 70 7.31 0.81 -15.22
N TYR A 71 6.01 1.09 -15.29
CA TYR A 71 5.42 2.31 -14.74
C TYR A 71 5.54 2.34 -13.22
N GLY A 72 5.28 1.20 -12.55
CA GLY A 72 5.47 1.03 -11.12
C GLY A 72 6.91 1.27 -10.67
N ALA A 73 7.91 0.79 -11.41
CA ALA A 73 9.32 1.04 -11.11
C ALA A 73 9.67 2.54 -11.20
N ILE A 74 9.19 3.24 -12.22
CA ILE A 74 9.38 4.69 -12.35
C ILE A 74 8.69 5.44 -11.21
N ALA A 75 7.43 5.09 -10.92
CA ALA A 75 6.65 5.68 -9.83
C ALA A 75 7.30 5.44 -8.46
N THR A 76 7.87 4.24 -8.24
CA THR A 76 8.62 3.90 -7.03
C THR A 76 9.77 4.88 -6.84
N MET A 77 10.61 5.09 -7.85
CA MET A 77 11.74 6.02 -7.74
C MET A 77 11.28 7.46 -7.53
N PHE A 78 10.25 7.90 -8.26
CA PHE A 78 9.68 9.23 -8.11
C PHE A 78 9.19 9.48 -6.68
N TRP A 79 8.35 8.58 -6.15
CA TRP A 79 7.82 8.72 -4.80
C TRP A 79 8.87 8.51 -3.71
N GLY A 80 9.91 7.71 -3.97
CA GLY A 80 11.08 7.59 -3.11
C GLY A 80 11.78 8.94 -2.92
N VAL A 81 12.06 9.64 -4.02
CA VAL A 81 12.66 10.97 -3.98
C VAL A 81 11.75 11.97 -3.27
N VAL A 82 10.46 12.02 -3.63
CA VAL A 82 9.50 12.95 -3.03
C VAL A 82 9.33 12.70 -1.54
N GLY A 83 9.06 11.46 -1.12
CA GLY A 83 8.83 11.10 0.27
C GLY A 83 10.05 11.37 1.15
N MET A 84 11.25 11.02 0.68
CA MET A 84 12.49 11.30 1.42
C MET A 84 12.83 12.79 1.45
N LEU A 85 12.55 13.55 0.39
CA LEU A 85 12.71 15.01 0.37
C LEU A 85 11.81 15.68 1.41
N VAL A 86 10.53 15.30 1.49
CA VAL A 86 9.63 15.79 2.56
C VAL A 86 10.19 15.41 3.94
N GLY A 87 10.80 14.23 4.07
CA GLY A 87 11.50 13.79 5.28
C GLY A 87 12.63 14.75 5.69
N VAL A 88 13.46 15.17 4.74
CA VAL A 88 14.52 16.17 4.97
C VAL A 88 13.91 17.52 5.37
N ILE A 89 12.83 17.95 4.71
CA ILE A 89 12.15 19.22 5.05
C ILE A 89 11.61 19.20 6.48
N ILE A 90 10.88 18.15 6.89
CA ILE A 90 10.32 18.09 8.24
C ILE A 90 11.41 17.91 9.31
N ALA A 91 12.54 17.26 8.98
CA ALA A 91 13.70 17.21 9.86
C ALA A 91 14.32 18.60 10.06
N LEU A 92 14.40 19.40 9.00
CA LEU A 92 14.83 20.80 9.08
C LEU A 92 13.83 21.66 9.86
N GLN A 93 12.53 21.42 9.76
CA GLN A 93 11.51 22.13 10.56
C GLN A 93 11.62 21.85 12.07
N LEU A 94 12.08 20.65 12.46
CA LEU A 94 12.40 20.35 13.86
C LEU A 94 13.65 21.08 14.35
N ALA A 95 14.66 21.24 13.49
CA ALA A 95 15.90 21.94 13.83
C ALA A 95 15.75 23.47 13.79
N TYR A 96 15.00 23.98 12.81
CA TYR A 96 14.77 25.39 12.52
C TYR A 96 13.27 25.65 12.34
N PRO A 97 12.53 25.93 13.43
CA PRO A 97 11.07 26.10 13.38
C PRO A 97 10.58 27.21 12.44
N ASP A 98 11.41 28.19 12.10
CA ASP A 98 11.08 29.25 11.12
C ASP A 98 10.80 28.71 9.71
N LEU A 99 11.16 27.45 9.42
CA LEU A 99 10.85 26.77 8.16
C LEU A 99 9.41 26.21 8.10
N ASN A 100 8.60 26.40 9.13
CA ASN A 100 7.17 26.09 9.10
C ASN A 100 6.41 27.19 8.35
N ILE A 101 5.73 26.83 7.24
CA ILE A 101 4.97 27.78 6.42
C ILE A 101 3.48 27.45 6.51
N GLU A 102 2.73 28.32 7.18
CA GLU A 102 1.28 28.15 7.38
C GLU A 102 0.45 28.51 6.13
N PRO A 103 -0.74 27.91 5.96
CA PRO A 103 -1.29 26.82 6.77
C PRO A 103 -0.87 25.42 6.30
N TRP A 104 -0.24 25.29 5.13
CA TRP A 104 -0.13 24.00 4.44
C TRP A 104 1.15 23.23 4.77
N PHE A 105 2.29 23.91 4.83
CA PHE A 105 3.61 23.29 4.93
C PHE A 105 4.18 23.41 6.35
N ASN A 106 3.33 23.34 7.38
CA ASN A 106 3.80 23.18 8.76
C ASN A 106 4.08 21.69 9.06
N PHE A 107 4.90 21.45 10.07
CA PHE A 107 5.35 20.13 10.49
C PHE A 107 4.18 19.17 10.75
N GLY A 108 3.09 19.65 11.36
CA GLY A 108 1.92 18.84 11.69
C GLY A 108 1.23 18.23 10.47
N ARG A 109 1.16 18.97 9.35
CA ARG A 109 0.59 18.47 8.08
C ARG A 109 1.61 17.72 7.23
N MET A 110 2.87 18.14 7.29
CA MET A 110 3.95 17.56 6.48
C MET A 110 4.45 16.21 7.03
N ARG A 111 4.30 15.94 8.34
CA ARG A 111 4.67 14.65 8.94
C ARG A 111 3.87 13.47 8.35
N PRO A 112 2.52 13.45 8.35
CA PRO A 112 1.78 12.35 7.73
C PRO A 112 2.01 12.30 6.21
N LEU A 113 2.25 13.44 5.55
CA LEU A 113 2.67 13.46 4.14
C LEU A 113 3.99 12.71 3.92
N HIS A 114 5.00 12.92 4.76
CA HIS A 114 6.25 12.17 4.71
C HIS A 114 6.01 10.68 4.97
N THR A 115 5.33 10.34 6.07
CA THR A 115 5.08 8.96 6.48
C THR A 115 4.40 8.18 5.36
N SER A 116 3.27 8.67 4.85
CA SER A 116 2.54 8.02 3.76
C SER A 116 3.28 8.08 2.42
N GLY A 117 4.05 9.14 2.17
CA GLY A 117 4.92 9.26 1.00
C GLY A 117 6.00 8.18 0.95
N VAL A 118 6.64 7.88 2.08
CA VAL A 118 7.69 6.85 2.13
C VAL A 118 7.13 5.44 2.28
N VAL A 119 6.10 5.24 3.11
CA VAL A 119 5.53 3.91 3.35
C VAL A 119 4.64 3.48 2.19
N PHE A 120 3.59 4.25 1.89
CA PHE A 120 2.58 3.83 0.91
C PHE A 120 2.94 4.25 -0.51
N ALA A 121 3.42 5.48 -0.73
CA ALA A 121 3.73 5.90 -2.09
C ALA A 121 5.00 5.21 -2.62
N PHE A 122 6.13 5.33 -1.92
CA PHE A 122 7.37 4.63 -2.27
C PHE A 122 7.26 3.11 -2.04
N GLY A 123 7.08 2.68 -0.79
CA GLY A 123 7.04 1.26 -0.45
C GLY A 123 5.92 0.51 -1.15
N GLY A 124 4.73 1.11 -1.28
CA GLY A 124 3.59 0.49 -1.95
C GLY A 124 3.76 0.36 -3.46
N ASN A 125 4.31 1.37 -4.14
CA ASN A 125 4.69 1.20 -5.55
C ASN A 125 5.76 0.13 -5.72
N ALA A 126 6.74 0.06 -4.81
CA ALA A 126 7.75 -0.98 -4.84
C ALA A 126 7.10 -2.36 -4.78
N LEU A 127 6.22 -2.58 -3.80
CA LEU A 127 5.52 -3.86 -3.59
C LEU A 127 4.57 -4.22 -4.74
N LEU A 128 3.79 -3.27 -5.26
CA LEU A 128 2.91 -3.51 -6.42
C LEU A 128 3.73 -3.87 -7.65
N CYS A 129 4.79 -3.13 -7.92
CA CYS A 129 5.67 -3.38 -9.06
C CYS A 129 6.30 -4.78 -8.97
N THR A 130 6.91 -5.10 -7.84
CA THR A 130 7.64 -6.36 -7.69
C THR A 130 6.72 -7.55 -7.55
N SER A 131 5.58 -7.44 -6.87
CA SER A 131 4.64 -8.55 -6.74
C SER A 131 4.12 -8.99 -8.12
N LEU A 132 3.77 -8.04 -8.99
CA LEU A 132 3.28 -8.30 -10.35
C LEU A 132 4.39 -8.86 -11.24
N TYR A 133 5.63 -8.42 -11.07
CA TYR A 133 6.78 -8.99 -11.78
C TYR A 133 7.07 -10.44 -11.34
N VAL A 134 7.08 -10.68 -10.03
CA VAL A 134 7.46 -11.94 -9.40
C VAL A 134 6.40 -13.01 -9.59
N VAL A 135 5.12 -12.69 -9.40
CA VAL A 135 4.02 -13.69 -9.50
C VAL A 135 3.94 -14.25 -10.91
N GLN A 136 4.12 -13.42 -11.95
CA GLN A 136 4.11 -13.87 -13.33
C GLN A 136 5.22 -14.90 -13.63
N ARG A 137 6.43 -14.62 -13.14
CA ARG A 137 7.62 -15.43 -13.41
C ARG A 137 7.65 -16.71 -12.59
N THR A 138 7.21 -16.64 -11.34
CA THR A 138 7.15 -17.81 -10.46
C THR A 138 5.98 -18.74 -10.80
N CYS A 139 4.85 -18.20 -11.30
CA CYS A 139 3.73 -18.99 -11.78
C CYS A 139 3.82 -19.39 -13.26
N ARG A 140 4.77 -18.82 -14.01
CA ARG A 140 4.92 -18.99 -15.47
C ARG A 140 3.64 -18.66 -16.24
N ALA A 141 2.96 -17.60 -15.82
CA ALA A 141 1.68 -17.17 -16.35
C ALA A 141 1.62 -15.63 -16.47
N ARG A 142 0.93 -15.13 -17.50
CA ARG A 142 0.60 -13.71 -17.63
C ARG A 142 -0.37 -13.29 -16.52
N LEU A 143 -0.33 -12.01 -16.11
CA LEU A 143 -1.28 -11.44 -15.15
C LEU A 143 -2.74 -11.73 -15.52
N PHE A 144 -3.54 -12.03 -14.51
CA PHE A 144 -4.98 -12.21 -14.61
C PHE A 144 -5.72 -10.88 -14.85
N GLY A 145 -6.94 -10.94 -15.39
CA GLY A 145 -7.84 -9.78 -15.40
C GLY A 145 -7.59 -8.73 -16.50
N GLY A 146 -6.68 -8.97 -17.45
CA GLY A 146 -6.44 -8.03 -18.56
C GLY A 146 -5.93 -6.69 -18.07
N ASP A 147 -6.68 -5.61 -18.32
CA ASP A 147 -6.32 -4.26 -17.91
C ASP A 147 -6.54 -3.97 -16.41
N LEU A 148 -6.99 -4.97 -15.62
CA LEU A 148 -7.11 -4.85 -14.16
C LEU A 148 -5.78 -4.43 -13.50
N ALA A 149 -4.63 -4.85 -14.04
CA ALA A 149 -3.32 -4.41 -13.54
C ALA A 149 -3.08 -2.91 -13.74
N TRP A 150 -3.62 -2.32 -14.81
CA TRP A 150 -3.57 -0.87 -15.03
C TRP A 150 -4.55 -0.12 -14.13
N PHE A 151 -5.73 -0.69 -13.87
CA PHE A 151 -6.65 -0.15 -12.87
C PHE A 151 -6.01 -0.11 -11.48
N VAL A 152 -5.37 -1.20 -11.05
CA VAL A 152 -4.67 -1.24 -9.76
C VAL A 152 -3.57 -0.20 -9.71
N PHE A 153 -2.74 -0.09 -10.74
CA PHE A 153 -1.68 0.92 -10.79
C PHE A 153 -2.25 2.34 -10.70
N TRP A 154 -3.10 2.76 -11.63
CA TRP A 154 -3.60 4.13 -11.66
C TRP A 154 -4.54 4.47 -10.49
N GLY A 155 -5.31 3.49 -10.01
CA GLY A 155 -6.13 3.64 -8.83
C GLY A 155 -5.29 3.85 -7.57
N TYR A 156 -4.15 3.15 -7.46
CA TYR A 156 -3.20 3.38 -6.37
C TYR A 156 -2.52 4.75 -6.46
N GLN A 157 -2.17 5.20 -7.68
CA GLN A 157 -1.66 6.56 -7.87
C GLN A 157 -2.68 7.63 -7.47
N LEU A 158 -3.96 7.42 -7.80
CA LEU A 158 -5.04 8.32 -7.36
C LEU A 158 -5.15 8.35 -5.83
N PHE A 159 -5.09 7.20 -5.17
CA PHE A 159 -5.04 7.13 -3.70
C PHE A 159 -3.89 7.97 -3.13
N ILE A 160 -2.68 7.82 -3.67
CA ILE A 160 -1.51 8.58 -3.20
C ILE A 160 -1.72 10.09 -3.37
N VAL A 161 -2.23 10.53 -4.52
CA VAL A 161 -2.49 11.95 -4.79
C VAL A 161 -3.50 12.49 -3.79
N MET A 162 -4.62 11.78 -3.58
CA MET A 162 -5.66 12.19 -2.64
C MET A 162 -5.13 12.21 -1.20
N ALA A 163 -4.36 11.20 -0.78
CA ALA A 163 -3.74 11.21 0.56
C ALA A 163 -2.82 12.43 0.71
N ALA A 164 -1.91 12.65 -0.24
CA ALA A 164 -0.93 13.73 -0.19
C ALA A 164 -1.58 15.12 -0.12
N THR A 165 -2.57 15.39 -0.98
CA THR A 165 -3.29 16.67 -0.95
C THR A 165 -4.17 16.79 0.29
N GLY A 166 -4.80 15.70 0.74
CA GLY A 166 -5.60 15.67 1.95
C GLY A 166 -4.82 16.14 3.19
N TYR A 167 -3.61 15.62 3.39
CA TYR A 167 -2.76 16.01 4.53
C TYR A 167 -2.42 17.50 4.52
N LEU A 168 -2.03 18.04 3.37
CA LEU A 168 -1.73 19.47 3.22
C LEU A 168 -2.95 20.35 3.46
N LEU A 169 -4.16 19.86 3.18
CA LEU A 169 -5.42 20.53 3.47
C LEU A 169 -5.88 20.38 4.94
N GLY A 170 -5.18 19.57 5.74
CA GLY A 170 -5.57 19.27 7.13
C GLY A 170 -6.66 18.21 7.27
N ILE A 171 -6.91 17.44 6.21
CA ILE A 171 -7.86 16.34 6.18
C ILE A 171 -7.13 15.09 6.71
N THR A 172 -7.50 14.68 7.92
CA THR A 172 -6.91 13.50 8.55
C THR A 172 -7.80 12.90 9.64
N GLU A 173 -7.80 11.58 9.76
CA GLU A 173 -8.36 10.82 10.88
C GLU A 173 -7.50 10.89 12.15
N SER A 174 -6.30 11.47 12.09
CA SER A 174 -5.30 11.53 13.18
C SER A 174 -4.85 10.16 13.72
N ARG A 175 -4.98 9.12 12.90
CA ARG A 175 -4.52 7.75 13.16
C ARG A 175 -3.24 7.46 12.37
N GLU A 176 -2.14 7.14 13.06
CA GLU A 176 -0.85 6.91 12.38
C GLU A 176 -0.94 5.80 11.32
N TYR A 177 -0.38 6.05 10.14
CA TYR A 177 -0.44 5.19 8.96
C TYR A 177 -1.86 4.94 8.39
N ALA A 178 -2.90 5.50 9.00
CA ALA A 178 -4.30 5.44 8.58
C ALA A 178 -4.90 6.86 8.52
N GLU A 179 -4.07 7.84 8.15
CA GLU A 179 -4.46 9.23 8.20
C GLU A 179 -5.50 9.67 7.14
N PRO A 180 -5.61 9.10 5.92
CA PRO A 180 -6.64 9.51 4.97
C PRO A 180 -8.05 9.33 5.54
N GLU A 181 -9.01 10.13 5.07
CA GLU A 181 -10.40 10.03 5.53
C GLU A 181 -11.22 9.04 4.69
N TRP A 182 -12.35 8.63 5.26
CA TRP A 182 -13.25 7.57 4.80
C TRP A 182 -13.43 7.39 3.28
N TYR A 183 -13.57 8.45 2.49
CA TYR A 183 -13.78 8.34 1.04
C TYR A 183 -12.51 7.91 0.30
N VAL A 184 -11.34 8.29 0.80
CA VAL A 184 -10.04 7.83 0.30
C VAL A 184 -9.82 6.37 0.72
N ASP A 185 -10.27 5.98 1.92
CA ASP A 185 -10.18 4.60 2.40
C ASP A 185 -11.08 3.63 1.65
N ILE A 186 -12.30 4.04 1.30
CA ILE A 186 -13.18 3.27 0.42
C ILE A 186 -12.53 3.08 -0.95
N TRP A 187 -11.94 4.15 -1.50
CA TRP A 187 -11.24 4.06 -2.78
C TRP A 187 -10.07 3.08 -2.72
N LEU A 188 -9.22 3.19 -1.68
CA LEU A 188 -8.12 2.25 -1.49
C LEU A 188 -8.63 0.81 -1.35
N THR A 189 -9.73 0.60 -0.64
CA THR A 189 -10.36 -0.72 -0.48
C THR A 189 -10.72 -1.32 -1.83
N ILE A 190 -11.35 -0.56 -2.72
CA ILE A 190 -11.71 -1.01 -4.07
C ILE A 190 -10.45 -1.40 -4.87
N VAL A 191 -9.42 -0.55 -4.84
CA VAL A 191 -8.15 -0.80 -5.51
C VAL A 191 -7.46 -2.06 -4.95
N TRP A 192 -7.50 -2.24 -3.63
CA TRP A 192 -6.85 -3.36 -2.95
C TRP A 192 -7.57 -4.69 -3.19
N VAL A 193 -8.90 -4.69 -3.25
CA VAL A 193 -9.69 -5.86 -3.66
C VAL A 193 -9.39 -6.24 -5.10
N ALA A 194 -9.33 -5.27 -6.02
CA ALA A 194 -8.90 -5.50 -7.40
C ALA A 194 -7.47 -6.09 -7.46
N TYR A 195 -6.56 -5.61 -6.61
CA TYR A 195 -5.20 -6.14 -6.51
C TYR A 195 -5.16 -7.58 -5.97
N LEU A 196 -5.98 -7.91 -4.97
CA LEU A 196 -6.11 -9.28 -4.48
C LEU A 196 -6.66 -10.23 -5.57
N VAL A 197 -7.70 -9.82 -6.29
CA VAL A 197 -8.28 -10.60 -7.40
C VAL A 197 -7.24 -10.81 -8.51
N LEU A 198 -6.51 -9.76 -8.86
CA LEU A 198 -5.41 -9.80 -9.84
C LEU A 198 -4.32 -10.80 -9.43
N PHE A 199 -3.84 -10.70 -8.19
CA PHE A 199 -2.74 -11.52 -7.69
C PHE A 199 -3.15 -12.98 -7.53
N LEU A 200 -4.27 -13.23 -6.85
CA LEU A 200 -4.79 -14.58 -6.62
C LEU A 200 -5.21 -15.24 -7.94
N GLY A 201 -5.87 -14.51 -8.83
CA GLY A 201 -6.22 -14.99 -10.17
C GLY A 201 -5.00 -15.40 -10.99
N THR A 202 -3.86 -14.73 -10.80
CA THR A 202 -2.60 -15.10 -11.45
C THR A 202 -2.01 -16.39 -10.86
N ILE A 203 -2.07 -16.56 -9.53
CA ILE A 203 -1.67 -17.80 -8.86
C ILE A 203 -2.54 -18.99 -9.28
N LEU A 204 -3.84 -18.78 -9.46
CA LEU A 204 -4.77 -19.83 -9.89
C LEU A 204 -4.49 -20.31 -11.32
N LYS A 205 -3.89 -19.46 -12.16
CA LYS A 205 -3.48 -19.78 -13.53
C LYS A 205 -2.05 -20.32 -13.64
N ARG A 206 -1.39 -20.63 -12.53
CA ARG A 206 0.00 -21.10 -12.52
C ARG A 206 0.16 -22.41 -13.30
N LYS A 207 1.33 -22.59 -13.92
CA LYS A 207 1.73 -23.84 -14.57
C LYS A 207 2.42 -24.81 -13.61
N GLU A 208 3.16 -24.29 -12.65
CA GLU A 208 3.84 -25.11 -11.65
C GLU A 208 2.87 -25.52 -10.53
N PRO A 209 2.85 -26.80 -10.10
CA PRO A 209 1.90 -27.25 -9.07
C PRO A 209 2.14 -26.55 -7.73
N HIS A 210 3.41 -26.30 -7.39
CA HIS A 210 3.82 -25.61 -6.18
C HIS A 210 3.80 -24.09 -6.33
N ILE A 211 3.38 -23.39 -5.29
CA ILE A 211 3.46 -21.94 -5.19
C ILE A 211 4.79 -21.59 -4.54
N TYR A 212 5.57 -20.74 -5.18
CA TYR A 212 6.86 -20.30 -4.66
C TYR A 212 6.70 -19.47 -3.36
N VAL A 213 7.66 -19.60 -2.43
CA VAL A 213 7.59 -18.99 -1.08
C VAL A 213 7.41 -17.47 -1.14
N ALA A 214 8.00 -16.78 -2.13
CA ALA A 214 7.78 -15.34 -2.29
C ALA A 214 6.29 -14.98 -2.41
N ASN A 215 5.50 -15.82 -3.11
CA ASN A 215 4.08 -15.60 -3.27
C ASN A 215 3.29 -15.91 -2.00
N TRP A 216 3.81 -16.72 -1.07
CA TRP A 216 3.18 -16.89 0.25
C TRP A 216 3.25 -15.59 1.03
N PHE A 217 4.43 -14.97 1.06
CA PHE A 217 4.66 -13.68 1.68
C PHE A 217 3.84 -12.56 1.05
N TYR A 218 3.86 -12.43 -0.29
CA TYR A 218 3.01 -11.45 -0.97
C TYR A 218 1.52 -11.69 -0.73
N LEU A 219 1.03 -12.92 -0.83
CA LEU A 219 -0.39 -13.20 -0.59
C LEU A 219 -0.79 -12.87 0.85
N SER A 220 0.04 -13.25 1.83
CA SER A 220 -0.20 -12.92 3.23
C SER A 220 -0.19 -11.42 3.48
N PHE A 221 0.74 -10.69 2.85
CA PHE A 221 0.75 -9.23 2.84
C PHE A 221 -0.57 -8.66 2.33
N ILE A 222 -1.01 -9.07 1.14
CA ILE A 222 -2.20 -8.51 0.48
C ILE A 222 -3.44 -8.75 1.35
N VAL A 223 -3.62 -9.98 1.83
CA VAL A 223 -4.78 -10.39 2.62
C VAL A 223 -4.80 -9.69 3.98
N THR A 224 -3.69 -9.72 4.71
CA THR A 224 -3.64 -9.10 6.04
C THR A 224 -3.84 -7.60 5.94
N ILE A 225 -3.16 -6.89 5.03
CA ILE A 225 -3.34 -5.43 4.88
C ILE A 225 -4.80 -5.07 4.55
N ALA A 226 -5.50 -5.87 3.72
CA ALA A 226 -6.92 -5.65 3.46
C ALA A 226 -7.75 -5.72 4.76
N MET A 227 -7.48 -6.74 5.59
CA MET A 227 -8.18 -6.94 6.86
C MET A 227 -7.86 -5.84 7.87
N LEU A 228 -6.59 -5.44 7.98
CA LEU A 228 -6.14 -4.35 8.84
C LEU A 228 -6.84 -3.04 8.46
N HIS A 229 -6.79 -2.70 7.16
CA HIS A 229 -7.40 -1.48 6.60
C HIS A 229 -8.89 -1.41 6.90
N LEU A 230 -9.62 -2.49 6.64
CA LEU A 230 -11.07 -2.52 6.87
C LEU A 230 -11.45 -2.36 8.35
N ILE A 231 -10.71 -2.98 9.27
CA ILE A 231 -11.05 -2.96 10.70
C ILE A 231 -10.64 -1.64 11.33
N ASN A 232 -9.42 -1.15 11.07
CA ASN A 232 -8.90 0.05 11.70
C ASN A 232 -9.63 1.32 11.24
N ASN A 233 -10.04 1.35 9.97
CA ASN A 233 -10.67 2.50 9.36
C ASN A 233 -12.20 2.37 9.37
N LEU A 234 -12.75 1.57 10.30
CA LEU A 234 -14.18 1.65 10.64
C LEU A 234 -14.43 3.01 11.27
N SER A 235 -14.90 3.96 10.47
CA SER A 235 -15.25 5.30 10.88
C SER A 235 -16.64 5.67 10.37
N MET A 236 -17.33 6.53 11.14
CA MET A 236 -18.63 7.08 10.78
C MET A 236 -18.43 8.49 10.23
N PRO A 237 -18.68 8.74 8.93
CA PRO A 237 -18.64 10.08 8.37
C PRO A 237 -19.65 10.99 9.07
N ALA A 238 -19.20 12.18 9.50
CA ALA A 238 -20.10 13.19 10.06
C ALA A 238 -21.08 13.72 9.00
N SER A 239 -20.67 13.69 7.72
CA SER A 239 -21.49 13.98 6.55
C SER A 239 -20.95 13.21 5.34
N LEU A 240 -21.84 12.76 4.45
CA LEU A 240 -21.46 12.13 3.18
C LEU A 240 -20.81 13.12 2.18
N LEU A 241 -20.98 14.42 2.42
CA LEU A 241 -20.38 15.50 1.65
C LEU A 241 -19.40 16.32 2.50
N GLY A 242 -18.84 15.71 3.54
CA GLY A 242 -17.86 16.35 4.43
C GLY A 242 -16.59 15.52 4.60
N SER A 243 -15.52 16.20 4.99
CA SER A 243 -14.20 15.58 5.06
C SER A 243 -14.01 14.74 6.31
N LYS A 244 -14.81 14.96 7.37
CA LYS A 244 -14.58 14.41 8.70
C LYS A 244 -15.37 13.13 8.98
N SER A 245 -14.71 12.17 9.59
CA SER A 245 -15.30 10.98 10.19
C SER A 245 -14.84 10.80 11.64
N TYR A 246 -15.54 9.95 12.39
CA TYR A 246 -15.18 9.57 13.75
C TYR A 246 -14.95 8.05 13.83
N SER A 247 -13.86 7.64 14.48
CA SER A 247 -13.57 6.22 14.72
C SER A 247 -14.75 5.50 15.38
N ALA A 248 -15.02 4.26 14.95
CA ALA A 248 -15.98 3.37 15.60
C ALA A 248 -15.50 2.92 16.99
N PHE A 249 -14.23 3.11 17.31
CA PHE A 249 -13.62 2.78 18.60
C PHE A 249 -13.26 4.04 19.38
N SER A 250 -13.06 3.91 20.69
CA SER A 250 -12.57 5.01 21.53
C SER A 250 -11.61 4.52 22.63
N GLY A 251 -10.83 5.46 23.17
CA GLY A 251 -9.96 5.23 24.32
C GLY A 251 -9.00 4.05 24.12
N VAL A 252 -8.97 3.15 25.09
CA VAL A 252 -8.05 1.99 25.11
C VAL A 252 -8.33 1.01 23.97
N GLN A 253 -9.59 0.85 23.55
CA GLN A 253 -9.93 -0.02 22.42
C GLN A 253 -9.42 0.57 21.11
N ASP A 254 -9.57 1.88 20.92
CA ASP A 254 -9.05 2.57 19.74
C ASP A 254 -7.52 2.52 19.69
N ALA A 255 -6.85 2.71 20.82
CA ALA A 255 -5.41 2.55 20.92
C ALA A 255 -4.96 1.13 20.55
N LEU A 256 -5.66 0.10 21.04
CA LEU A 256 -5.35 -1.30 20.73
C LEU A 256 -5.56 -1.61 19.24
N THR A 257 -6.70 -1.20 18.66
CA THR A 257 -6.96 -1.42 17.22
C THR A 257 -5.98 -0.64 16.36
N GLN A 258 -5.65 0.59 16.75
CA GLN A 258 -4.66 1.44 16.08
C GLN A 258 -3.28 0.81 16.04
N TRP A 259 -2.79 0.25 17.14
CA TRP A 259 -1.44 -0.34 17.15
C TRP A 259 -1.40 -1.79 16.70
N TRP A 260 -2.52 -2.50 16.80
CA TRP A 260 -2.71 -3.74 16.04
C TRP A 260 -2.61 -3.46 14.54
N TYR A 261 -3.24 -2.40 14.02
CA TYR A 261 -3.06 -1.94 12.65
C TYR A 261 -1.64 -1.48 12.37
N GLY A 262 -1.13 -0.49 13.09
CA GLY A 262 0.13 0.19 12.79
C GLY A 262 1.34 -0.75 12.83
N HIS A 263 1.41 -1.64 13.84
CA HIS A 263 2.48 -2.63 13.89
C HIS A 263 2.40 -3.62 12.73
N ASN A 264 1.20 -4.12 12.43
CA ASN A 264 1.00 -5.08 11.34
C ASN A 264 1.06 -4.43 9.95
N ALA A 265 0.88 -3.11 9.84
CA ALA A 265 1.22 -2.36 8.64
C ALA A 265 2.71 -2.50 8.35
N VAL A 266 3.59 -2.24 9.33
CA VAL A 266 5.03 -2.49 9.19
C VAL A 266 5.32 -4.00 9.02
N GLY A 267 4.61 -4.87 9.72
CA GLY A 267 4.83 -6.32 9.66
C GLY A 267 4.46 -6.98 8.35
N PHE A 268 3.37 -6.57 7.73
CA PHE A 268 2.90 -7.21 6.51
C PHE A 268 3.27 -6.40 5.28
N PHE A 269 3.15 -5.07 5.35
CA PHE A 269 3.55 -4.20 4.25
C PHE A 269 5.06 -4.13 4.13
N LEU A 270 5.76 -3.68 5.19
CA LEU A 270 7.20 -3.40 5.14
C LEU A 270 8.10 -4.60 5.46
N THR A 271 7.57 -5.66 6.08
CA THR A 271 8.35 -6.89 6.36
C THR A 271 7.92 -8.03 5.44
N ALA A 272 6.68 -8.54 5.53
CA ALA A 272 6.25 -9.69 4.72
C ALA A 272 6.33 -9.41 3.22
N GLY A 273 5.79 -8.27 2.75
CA GLY A 273 5.88 -7.88 1.34
C GLY A 273 7.32 -7.81 0.83
N PHE A 274 8.22 -7.19 1.60
CA PHE A 274 9.64 -7.08 1.24
C PHE A 274 10.42 -8.39 1.39
N LEU A 275 10.01 -9.30 2.29
CA LEU A 275 10.50 -10.67 2.30
C LEU A 275 10.10 -11.40 1.01
N GLY A 276 8.90 -11.14 0.48
CA GLY A 276 8.49 -11.59 -0.85
C GLY A 276 9.44 -11.11 -1.95
N MET A 277 9.87 -9.85 -1.90
CA MET A 277 10.91 -9.32 -2.80
C MET A 277 12.24 -10.05 -2.61
N MET A 278 12.73 -10.16 -1.38
CA MET A 278 13.99 -10.83 -1.04
C MET A 278 14.01 -12.27 -1.56
N TYR A 279 12.94 -13.03 -1.33
CA TYR A 279 12.83 -14.43 -1.74
C TYR A 279 12.89 -14.63 -3.25
N TYR A 280 12.58 -13.62 -4.04
CA TYR A 280 12.76 -13.68 -5.48
C TYR A 280 14.12 -13.11 -5.92
N PHE A 281 14.42 -11.87 -5.53
CA PHE A 281 15.54 -11.13 -6.09
C PHE A 281 16.89 -11.59 -5.56
N VAL A 282 17.02 -12.00 -4.30
CA VAL A 282 18.30 -12.52 -3.76
C VAL A 282 18.78 -13.77 -4.50
N PRO A 283 18.01 -14.88 -4.55
CA PRO A 283 18.44 -16.07 -5.27
C PRO A 283 18.56 -15.82 -6.78
N LYS A 284 17.73 -14.94 -7.34
CA LYS A 284 17.78 -14.63 -8.77
C LYS A 284 19.03 -13.84 -9.14
N GLN A 285 19.43 -12.87 -8.33
CA GLN A 285 20.61 -12.05 -8.55
C GLN A 285 21.89 -12.84 -8.28
N ALA A 286 21.91 -13.63 -7.20
CA ALA A 286 23.05 -14.49 -6.85
C ALA A 286 23.17 -15.73 -7.75
N ASN A 287 22.17 -15.99 -8.60
CA ASN A 287 22.02 -17.20 -9.40
C ASN A 287 22.19 -18.48 -8.57
N ARG A 288 21.52 -18.53 -7.42
CA ARG A 288 21.66 -19.59 -6.43
C ARG A 288 20.33 -20.11 -5.91
N PRO A 289 20.26 -21.40 -5.53
CA PRO A 289 19.08 -21.93 -4.87
C PRO A 289 18.92 -21.29 -3.49
N VAL A 290 17.67 -21.10 -3.07
CA VAL A 290 17.37 -20.67 -1.70
C VAL A 290 17.99 -21.67 -0.71
N TYR A 291 18.66 -21.14 0.30
CA TYR A 291 19.43 -21.93 1.26
C TYR A 291 18.62 -23.05 1.93
N SER A 292 17.50 -22.73 2.59
CA SER A 292 16.71 -23.72 3.33
C SER A 292 15.21 -23.56 3.11
N TYR A 293 14.62 -24.53 2.40
CA TYR A 293 13.17 -24.62 2.23
C TYR A 293 12.44 -24.90 3.56
N ARG A 294 13.02 -25.71 4.46
CA ARG A 294 12.42 -25.95 5.79
C ARG A 294 12.38 -24.67 6.62
N LEU A 295 13.45 -23.89 6.59
CA LEU A 295 13.47 -22.58 7.25
C LEU A 295 12.43 -21.66 6.64
N SER A 296 12.26 -21.69 5.32
CA SER A 296 11.21 -20.95 4.58
C SER A 296 9.80 -21.26 5.10
N ILE A 297 9.50 -22.52 5.43
CA ILE A 297 8.21 -22.90 6.02
C ILE A 297 8.08 -22.38 7.45
N ILE A 298 9.06 -22.71 8.31
CA ILE A 298 9.00 -22.40 9.75
C ILE A 298 8.90 -20.89 9.97
N HIS A 299 9.79 -20.13 9.33
CA HIS A 299 9.82 -18.69 9.55
C HIS A 299 8.62 -17.98 8.91
N PHE A 300 8.08 -18.48 7.80
CA PHE A 300 6.85 -17.93 7.21
C PHE A 300 5.69 -18.06 8.19
N TRP A 301 5.36 -19.29 8.61
CA TRP A 301 4.21 -19.50 9.49
C TRP A 301 4.39 -18.83 10.86
N ALA A 302 5.60 -18.87 11.41
CA ALA A 302 5.88 -18.22 12.68
C ALA A 302 5.81 -16.68 12.58
N ILE A 303 6.35 -16.04 11.52
CA ILE A 303 6.18 -14.59 11.30
C ILE A 303 4.69 -14.26 11.17
N ILE A 304 3.99 -14.88 10.22
CA ILE A 304 2.61 -14.50 9.90
C ILE A 304 1.68 -14.69 11.10
N PHE A 305 1.91 -15.69 11.95
CA PHE A 305 1.13 -15.88 13.17
C PHE A 305 1.53 -14.92 14.29
N LEU A 306 2.82 -14.80 14.61
CA LEU A 306 3.28 -14.06 15.79
C LEU A 306 3.15 -12.53 15.62
N TYR A 307 3.35 -12.00 14.41
CA TYR A 307 3.35 -10.55 14.16
C TYR A 307 2.03 -9.88 14.57
N ILE A 308 0.90 -10.59 14.37
CA ILE A 308 -0.45 -10.10 14.68
C ILE A 308 -0.58 -9.69 16.16
N TRP A 309 0.16 -10.34 17.05
CA TRP A 309 0.07 -10.14 18.50
C TRP A 309 0.94 -9.02 19.04
N ALA A 310 1.89 -8.50 18.26
CA ALA A 310 2.90 -7.58 18.77
C ALA A 310 2.41 -6.12 18.88
N GLY A 311 1.20 -5.79 18.41
CA GLY A 311 0.61 -4.45 18.52
C GLY A 311 0.73 -3.77 19.91
N PRO A 312 0.42 -4.44 21.03
CA PRO A 312 0.48 -3.83 22.37
C PRO A 312 1.87 -3.37 22.82
N HIS A 313 2.97 -3.72 22.12
CA HIS A 313 4.30 -3.21 22.47
C HIS A 313 4.45 -1.69 22.29
N HIS A 314 3.55 -1.06 21.52
CA HIS A 314 3.45 0.39 21.38
C HIS A 314 2.73 1.05 22.56
N LEU A 315 2.12 0.25 23.43
CA LEU A 315 1.20 0.68 24.49
C LEU A 315 1.70 0.31 25.89
N HIS A 316 3.01 0.10 26.04
CA HIS A 316 3.62 -0.17 27.34
C HIS A 316 3.48 1.01 28.30
N TYR A 317 3.09 0.70 29.54
CA TYR A 317 2.86 1.68 30.60
C TYR A 317 1.84 2.76 30.22
N THR A 318 0.82 2.38 29.44
CA THR A 318 -0.34 3.22 29.10
C THR A 318 -1.59 2.76 29.86
N ALA A 319 -2.76 3.30 29.50
CA ALA A 319 -4.05 2.85 30.03
C ALA A 319 -4.49 1.47 29.51
N LEU A 320 -3.76 0.85 28.56
CA LEU A 320 -4.05 -0.51 28.10
C LEU A 320 -3.86 -1.51 29.25
N PRO A 321 -4.76 -2.49 29.46
CA PRO A 321 -4.60 -3.49 30.51
C PRO A 321 -3.26 -4.24 30.46
N ASP A 322 -2.67 -4.49 31.63
CA ASP A 322 -1.35 -5.12 31.76
C ASP A 322 -1.26 -6.50 31.08
N TRP A 323 -2.36 -7.26 31.06
CA TRP A 323 -2.38 -8.57 30.38
C TRP A 323 -2.15 -8.42 28.87
N ALA A 324 -2.71 -7.39 28.24
CA ALA A 324 -2.57 -7.16 26.80
C ALA A 324 -1.17 -6.63 26.49
N GLN A 325 -0.63 -5.75 27.33
CA GLN A 325 0.76 -5.30 27.23
C GLN A 325 1.74 -6.47 27.34
N THR A 326 1.57 -7.33 28.34
CA THR A 326 2.43 -8.51 28.57
C THR A 326 2.36 -9.47 27.38
N LEU A 327 1.17 -9.67 26.80
CA LEU A 327 1.00 -10.45 25.59
C LEU A 327 1.81 -9.87 24.43
N GLY A 328 1.69 -8.56 24.16
CA GLY A 328 2.46 -7.89 23.13
C GLY A 328 3.97 -8.01 23.34
N MET A 329 4.46 -7.85 24.57
CA MET A 329 5.88 -8.03 24.92
C MET A 329 6.36 -9.44 24.60
N VAL A 330 5.67 -10.47 25.12
CA VAL A 330 6.09 -11.87 24.98
C VAL A 330 6.12 -12.28 23.51
N PHE A 331 5.08 -11.95 22.75
CA PHE A 331 5.04 -12.26 21.32
C PHE A 331 6.08 -11.48 20.52
N SER A 332 6.40 -10.23 20.89
CA SER A 332 7.47 -9.45 20.27
C SER A 332 8.85 -10.05 20.50
N ILE A 333 9.12 -10.57 21.70
CA ILE A 333 10.37 -11.29 22.00
C ILE A 333 10.45 -12.58 21.16
N MET A 334 9.36 -13.35 21.10
CA MET A 334 9.30 -14.57 20.28
C MET A 334 9.47 -14.29 18.78
N LEU A 335 8.95 -13.16 18.30
CA LEU A 335 9.01 -12.72 16.91
C LEU A 335 10.44 -12.50 16.39
N TRP A 336 11.42 -12.31 17.28
CA TRP A 336 12.84 -12.20 16.93
C TRP A 336 13.35 -13.38 16.10
N MET A 337 13.09 -14.62 16.55
CA MET A 337 13.59 -15.83 15.90
C MET A 337 13.13 -15.98 14.44
N PRO A 338 11.83 -15.94 14.13
CA PRO A 338 11.40 -16.13 12.74
C PRO A 338 11.71 -14.91 11.86
N SER A 339 11.82 -13.71 12.44
CA SER A 339 12.34 -12.52 11.73
C SER A 339 13.78 -12.75 11.25
N TRP A 340 14.65 -13.22 12.14
CA TRP A 340 16.02 -13.61 11.77
C TRP A 340 16.07 -14.81 10.83
N GLY A 341 15.10 -15.72 10.90
CA GLY A 341 14.94 -16.80 9.92
C GLY A 341 14.90 -16.30 8.47
N GLY A 342 14.24 -15.15 8.23
CA GLY A 342 14.24 -14.51 6.91
C GLY A 342 15.63 -14.02 6.49
N MET A 343 16.31 -13.28 7.38
CA MET A 343 17.67 -12.78 7.16
C MET A 343 18.65 -13.93 6.90
N ILE A 344 18.64 -14.97 7.74
CA ILE A 344 19.51 -16.14 7.62
C ILE A 344 19.28 -16.82 6.27
N ASN A 345 18.02 -17.01 5.86
CA ASN A 345 17.72 -17.67 4.59
C ASN A 345 18.18 -16.84 3.39
N GLY A 346 18.07 -15.50 3.47
CA GLY A 346 18.59 -14.58 2.46
C GLY A 346 20.12 -14.59 2.39
N LEU A 347 20.80 -14.37 3.51
CA LEU A 347 22.27 -14.29 3.56
C LEU A 347 22.93 -15.63 3.22
N MET A 348 22.45 -16.74 3.77
CA MET A 348 23.05 -18.05 3.51
C MET A 348 22.81 -18.53 2.07
N THR A 349 21.84 -17.96 1.35
CA THR A 349 21.69 -18.18 -0.10
C THR A 349 22.91 -17.64 -0.87
N LEU A 350 23.61 -16.64 -0.34
CA LEU A 350 24.84 -16.10 -0.89
C LEU A 350 26.09 -16.92 -0.53
N SER A 351 25.98 -17.96 0.33
CA SER A 351 27.15 -18.68 0.88
C SER A 351 28.07 -19.28 -0.18
N GLY A 352 29.17 -18.61 -0.51
CA GLY A 352 30.12 -18.96 -1.57
C GLY A 352 29.99 -18.17 -2.87
N ALA A 353 29.23 -17.07 -2.88
CA ALA A 353 29.07 -16.05 -3.92
C ALA A 353 29.06 -14.68 -3.22
N TRP A 354 30.10 -14.48 -2.41
CA TRP A 354 30.30 -13.29 -1.60
C TRP A 354 31.14 -12.22 -2.31
N ASP A 355 31.89 -12.64 -3.33
CA ASP A 355 32.61 -11.80 -4.30
C ASP A 355 31.63 -11.18 -5.31
#